data_AF-A0A952RB72-F1
#
_entry.id   AF-A0A952RB72-F1
#
_cell.length_a   1.000
_cell.length_b   1.000
_cell.length_c   1.000
_cell.angle_alpha   90.00
_cell.angle_beta   90.00
_cell.angle_gamma   90.00
#
_symmetry.space_group_name_H-M   'P 1'
#
loop_
_entity.id
_entity.type
_entity.pdbx_description
1 polymer ?
#
loop_
_entity_poly.entity_id
_entity_poly.type
_entity_poly.pdbx_seq_one_letter_code
_entity_poly.pdbx_strand_id
1 'polypeptide(L)'
;MMVRRLTVLQNPDPEDQEAAERSPRAWVGVGAILGFTCWLPLVIVAQWLSGRLVLWVSNDPEAGALALLAAHLGPLLISLVLATGFAGALVGRFGGRARALHAGGSGLLMAAAVALFTLWAGSFPSLAVALGGIAVLLAVSTLSAWLGGLIGVRRRPRG
;
A
#
# COMPACT_ATOMS: atom_id res chain seq x y z
N MET A 1 -21.16 15.40 -34.77
CA MET A 1 -20.04 16.24 -34.31
C MET A 1 -18.77 15.42 -34.33
N MET A 2 -17.88 15.66 -35.30
CA MET A 2 -16.53 15.09 -35.33
C MET A 2 -15.66 15.86 -34.34
N VAL A 3 -15.22 15.20 -33.27
CA VAL A 3 -14.18 15.75 -32.39
C VAL A 3 -12.85 15.62 -33.14
N ARG A 4 -12.38 16.73 -33.72
CA ARG A 4 -11.04 16.85 -34.30
C ARG A 4 -10.03 16.70 -33.15
N ARG A 5 -9.43 15.52 -33.01
CA ARG A 5 -8.37 15.29 -32.03
C ARG A 5 -7.17 16.15 -32.42
N LEU A 6 -6.73 17.01 -31.50
CA LEU A 6 -5.52 17.82 -31.67
C LEU A 6 -4.32 16.87 -31.75
N THR A 7 -3.65 16.86 -32.90
CA THR A 7 -2.49 16.03 -33.24
C THR A 7 -1.27 16.28 -32.34
N VAL A 8 -1.29 17.38 -31.56
CA VAL A 8 -0.16 17.84 -30.75
C VAL A 8 0.01 17.05 -29.44
N LEU A 9 -1.01 16.31 -28.99
CA LEU A 9 -0.94 15.44 -27.81
C LEU A 9 -0.55 13.98 -28.15
N GLN A 10 -0.09 13.71 -29.37
CA GLN A 10 0.20 12.35 -29.85
C GLN A 10 1.69 11.98 -29.88
N ASN A 11 2.59 12.92 -29.60
CA ASN A 11 3.97 12.53 -29.32
C ASN A 11 4.01 12.01 -27.89
N PRO A 12 4.29 10.72 -27.65
CA PRO A 12 4.67 10.29 -26.32
C PRO A 12 5.88 11.13 -25.92
N ASP A 13 5.83 11.75 -24.74
CA ASP A 13 6.99 12.45 -24.20
C ASP A 13 8.17 11.47 -24.22
N PRO A 14 9.40 11.90 -24.57
CA PRO A 14 10.56 11.01 -24.53
C PRO A 14 10.72 10.34 -23.15
N GLU A 15 10.28 11.00 -22.07
CA GLU A 15 10.23 10.42 -20.72
C GLU A 15 9.23 9.26 -20.57
N ASP A 16 8.09 9.30 -21.28
CA ASP A 16 7.11 8.20 -21.30
C ASP A 16 7.63 6.99 -22.07
N GLN A 17 8.43 7.21 -23.13
CA GLN A 17 9.10 6.15 -23.86
C GLN A 17 10.19 5.48 -23.01
N GLU A 18 11.04 6.27 -22.35
CA GLU A 18 12.04 5.75 -21.42
C GLU A 18 11.39 4.99 -20.25
N ALA A 19 10.28 5.50 -19.71
CA ALA A 19 9.54 4.82 -18.65
C ALA A 19 8.93 3.49 -19.11
N ALA A 20 8.53 3.39 -20.39
CA ALA A 20 8.10 2.13 -21.02
C ALA A 20 9.23 1.11 -21.19
N GLU A 21 10.47 1.58 -21.36
CA GLU A 21 11.66 0.74 -21.52
C GLU A 21 12.27 0.28 -20.18
N ARG A 22 11.97 0.97 -19.07
CA ARG A 22 12.44 0.59 -17.73
C ARG A 22 12.11 -0.86 -17.39
N SER A 23 13.06 -1.53 -16.73
CA SER A 23 12.87 -2.88 -16.25
C SER A 23 11.65 -2.96 -15.33
N PRO A 24 10.76 -3.96 -15.50
CA PRO A 24 9.60 -4.17 -14.62
C PRO A 24 9.95 -4.23 -13.13
N ARG A 25 11.19 -4.61 -12.78
CA ARG A 25 11.67 -4.68 -11.40
C ARG A 25 11.88 -3.29 -10.77
N ALA A 26 12.21 -2.26 -11.55
CA ALA A 26 12.39 -0.90 -11.04
C ALA A 26 11.09 -0.35 -10.41
N TRP A 27 9.95 -0.76 -10.96
CA TRP A 27 8.63 -0.38 -10.46
C TRP A 27 8.28 -0.96 -9.09
N VAL A 28 8.97 -2.02 -8.65
CA VAL A 28 8.84 -2.56 -7.28
C VAL A 28 9.32 -1.53 -6.26
N GLY A 29 10.50 -0.93 -6.50
CA GLY A 29 11.06 0.11 -5.63
C GLY A 29 10.22 1.39 -5.66
N VAL A 30 9.82 1.84 -6.84
CA VAL A 30 8.95 3.01 -7.01
C VAL A 30 7.63 2.84 -6.25
N GLY A 31 6.99 1.67 -6.39
CA GLY A 31 5.76 1.35 -5.66
C GLY A 31 5.95 1.33 -4.15
N ALA A 32 7.07 0.82 -3.65
CA ALA A 32 7.36 0.79 -2.22
C ALA A 32 7.55 2.20 -1.65
N ILE A 33 8.28 3.06 -2.37
CA ILE A 33 8.47 4.47 -1.98
C ILE A 33 7.12 5.20 -1.99
N LEU A 34 6.35 5.10 -3.07
CA LEU A 34 5.00 5.69 -3.16
C LEU A 34 4.09 5.21 -2.02
N GLY A 35 4.06 3.90 -1.77
CA GLY A 35 3.28 3.30 -0.70
C GLY A 35 3.67 3.86 0.66
N PHE A 36 4.97 3.96 0.93
CA PHE A 36 5.49 4.54 2.18
C PHE A 36 5.13 6.02 2.32
N THR A 37 5.33 6.82 1.27
CA THR A 37 4.97 8.25 1.25
C THR A 37 3.48 8.49 1.45
N CYS A 38 2.62 7.66 0.85
CA CYS A 38 1.17 7.73 1.07
C CYS A 38 0.78 7.26 2.48
N TRP A 39 1.49 6.27 3.03
CA TRP A 39 1.18 5.68 4.33
C TRP A 39 1.51 6.60 5.50
N LEU A 40 2.62 7.35 5.46
CA LEU A 40 3.03 8.25 6.55
C LEU A 40 1.94 9.23 7.03
N PRO A 41 1.27 10.02 6.16
CA PRO A 41 0.18 10.88 6.61
C PRO A 41 -1.04 10.07 7.08
N LEU A 42 -1.35 8.94 6.43
CA LEU A 42 -2.48 8.09 6.79
C LEU A 42 -2.29 7.43 8.16
N VAL A 43 -1.07 7.02 8.52
CA VAL A 43 -0.80 6.39 9.80
C VAL A 43 -0.96 7.38 10.95
N ILE A 44 -0.65 8.67 10.76
CA ILE A 44 -0.91 9.71 11.77
C ILE A 44 -2.41 9.82 12.05
N VAL A 45 -3.23 9.89 10.99
CA VAL A 45 -4.70 9.93 11.12
C VAL A 45 -5.23 8.64 11.76
N ALA A 46 -4.69 7.49 11.36
CA ALA A 46 -5.09 6.20 11.90
C ALA A 46 -4.72 6.03 13.38
N GLN A 47 -3.56 6.54 13.81
CA GLN A 47 -3.15 6.56 15.22
C GLN A 47 -4.10 7.45 16.05
N TRP A 48 -4.43 8.64 15.56
CA TRP A 48 -5.41 9.51 16.21
C TRP A 48 -6.78 8.82 16.33
N LEU A 49 -7.25 8.20 15.25
CA LEU A 49 -8.53 7.48 15.24
C LEU A 49 -8.51 6.26 16.17
N SER A 50 -7.42 5.50 16.17
CA SER A 50 -7.18 4.36 17.06
C SER A 50 -7.29 4.79 18.53
N GLY A 51 -6.65 5.90 18.92
CA GLY A 51 -6.77 6.46 20.27
C GLY A 51 -8.21 6.81 20.64
N ARG A 52 -8.99 7.40 19.72
CA ARG A 52 -10.41 7.71 19.95
C ARG A 52 -11.27 6.45 20.10
N LEU A 53 -11.05 5.45 19.25
CA LEU A 53 -11.80 4.20 19.28
C LEU A 53 -11.48 3.39 20.53
N VAL A 54 -10.21 3.31 20.93
CA VAL A 54 -9.81 2.62 22.17
C VAL A 54 -10.46 3.28 23.37
N LEU A 55 -10.43 4.62 23.47
CA LEU A 55 -11.11 5.32 24.56
C LEU A 55 -12.62 5.05 24.59
N TRP A 56 -13.26 5.01 23.42
CA TRP A 56 -14.68 4.72 23.32
C TRP A 56 -15.00 3.28 23.75
N VAL A 57 -14.27 2.29 23.24
CA VAL A 57 -14.45 0.87 23.57
C VAL A 57 -14.12 0.58 25.03
N SER A 58 -13.10 1.21 25.62
CA SER A 58 -12.74 1.01 27.03
C SER A 58 -13.80 1.51 28.02
N ASN A 59 -14.72 2.38 27.59
CA ASN A 59 -15.83 2.84 28.42
C ASN A 59 -17.04 1.90 28.39
N ASP A 60 -17.02 0.88 27.53
CA ASP A 60 -18.05 -0.14 27.45
C ASP A 60 -17.65 -1.35 28.33
N PRO A 61 -18.38 -1.63 29.42
CA PRO A 61 -18.08 -2.74 30.32
C PRO A 61 -18.25 -4.12 29.68
N GLU A 62 -18.96 -4.21 28.55
CA GLU A 62 -19.11 -5.47 27.81
C GLU A 62 -18.02 -5.67 26.74
N ALA A 63 -17.16 -4.66 26.52
CA ALA A 63 -16.12 -4.74 25.52
C ALA A 63 -15.04 -5.77 25.87
N GLY A 64 -15.01 -6.87 25.12
CA GLY A 64 -13.96 -7.87 25.21
C GLY A 64 -12.62 -7.42 24.63
N ALA A 65 -11.56 -8.17 24.96
CA ALA A 65 -10.19 -7.90 24.48
C ALA A 65 -10.06 -7.83 22.95
N LEU A 66 -10.90 -8.57 22.20
CA LEU A 66 -10.92 -8.53 20.74
C LEU A 66 -11.39 -7.16 20.21
N ALA A 67 -12.37 -6.53 20.86
CA ALA A 67 -12.88 -5.23 20.46
C ALA A 67 -11.82 -4.14 20.68
N LEU A 68 -11.10 -4.20 21.80
CA LEU A 68 -9.96 -3.32 22.08
C LEU A 68 -8.83 -3.51 21.07
N LEU A 69 -8.51 -4.77 20.73
CA LEU A 69 -7.50 -5.08 19.71
C LEU A 69 -7.90 -4.54 18.33
N ALA A 70 -9.17 -4.71 17.95
CA ALA A 70 -9.71 -4.22 16.68
C ALA A 70 -9.74 -2.68 16.63
N ALA A 71 -10.12 -2.02 17.72
CA ALA A 71 -10.06 -0.56 17.85
C ALA A 71 -8.63 -0.03 17.73
N HIS A 72 -7.67 -0.76 18.30
CA HIS A 72 -6.26 -0.36 18.26
C HIS A 72 -5.63 -0.57 16.88
N LEU A 73 -5.71 -1.80 16.34
CA LEU A 73 -5.02 -2.21 15.12
C LEU A 73 -5.81 -1.96 13.83
N GLY A 74 -7.14 -1.94 13.91
CA GLY A 74 -8.02 -1.81 12.74
C GLY A 74 -7.71 -0.58 11.89
N PRO A 75 -7.71 0.65 12.46
CA PRO A 75 -7.35 1.85 11.71
C PRO A 75 -5.96 1.77 11.07
N LEU A 76 -4.98 1.20 11.77
CA LEU A 76 -3.61 1.06 11.28
C LEU A 76 -3.55 0.10 10.09
N LEU A 77 -4.20 -1.07 10.18
CA LEU A 77 -4.29 -2.02 9.08
C LEU A 77 -5.02 -1.45 7.87
N ILE A 78 -6.11 -0.71 8.09
CA ILE A 78 -6.84 -0.02 7.02
C ILE A 78 -5.95 1.01 6.32
N SER A 79 -5.22 1.83 7.09
CA SER A 79 -4.31 2.83 6.53
C SER A 79 -3.24 2.20 5.64
N LEU A 80 -2.72 1.04 6.06
CA LEU A 80 -1.72 0.28 5.32
C LEU A 80 -2.32 -0.27 4.02
N VAL A 81 -3.46 -0.94 4.09
CA VAL A 81 -4.17 -1.50 2.93
C VAL A 81 -4.50 -0.44 1.88
N LEU A 82 -4.93 0.75 2.33
CA LEU A 82 -5.21 1.86 1.43
C LEU A 82 -3.94 2.35 0.72
N ALA A 83 -2.85 2.53 1.46
CA ALA A 83 -1.59 3.02 0.90
C ALA A 83 -0.97 2.02 -0.09
N THR A 84 -0.84 0.75 0.30
CA THR A 84 -0.27 -0.32 -0.54
C THR A 84 -1.17 -0.64 -1.72
N GLY A 85 -2.49 -0.64 -1.54
CA GLY A 85 -3.47 -0.82 -2.61
C GLY A 85 -3.43 0.32 -3.63
N PHE A 86 -3.33 1.57 -3.17
CA PHE A 86 -3.20 2.74 -4.04
C PHE A 86 -1.88 2.72 -4.82
N ALA A 87 -0.75 2.51 -4.13
CA ALA A 87 0.55 2.40 -4.77
C ALA A 87 0.59 1.24 -5.79
N GLY A 88 0.02 0.09 -5.42
CA GLY A 88 -0.13 -1.06 -6.31
C GLY A 88 -0.95 -0.72 -7.56
N ALA A 89 -2.05 0.03 -7.41
CA ALA A 89 -2.86 0.49 -8.54
C ALA A 89 -2.11 1.45 -9.47
N LEU A 90 -1.28 2.34 -8.92
CA LEU A 90 -0.42 3.21 -9.72
C LEU A 90 0.65 2.42 -10.46
N VAL A 91 1.36 1.50 -9.80
CA VAL A 91 2.32 0.59 -10.45
C VAL A 91 1.65 -0.25 -11.54
N GLY A 92 0.47 -0.77 -11.25
CA GLY A 92 -0.32 -1.51 -12.23
C GLY A 92 -0.71 -0.67 -13.44
N ARG A 93 -1.09 0.59 -13.23
CA ARG A 93 -1.55 1.49 -14.31
C ARG A 93 -0.39 2.07 -15.15
N PHE A 94 0.66 2.55 -14.50
CA PHE A 94 1.74 3.31 -15.12
C PHE A 94 3.02 2.50 -15.35
N GLY A 95 3.13 1.30 -14.79
CA GLY A 95 4.36 0.51 -14.82
C GLY A 95 4.73 -0.13 -16.16
N GLY A 96 4.11 0.27 -17.29
CA GLY A 96 4.40 -0.27 -18.62
C GLY A 96 4.31 -1.81 -18.66
N ARG A 97 5.46 -2.49 -18.72
CA ARG A 97 5.56 -3.97 -18.72
C ARG A 97 5.35 -4.62 -17.34
N ALA A 98 5.29 -3.85 -16.26
CA ALA A 98 5.05 -4.37 -14.91
C ALA A 98 3.71 -5.11 -14.82
N ARG A 99 3.70 -6.27 -14.17
CA ARG A 99 2.50 -7.07 -13.91
C ARG A 99 2.03 -6.88 -12.47
N ALA A 100 0.81 -7.34 -12.14
CA ALA A 100 0.29 -7.32 -10.77
C ALA A 100 1.24 -7.98 -9.75
N LEU A 101 2.05 -8.97 -10.15
CA LEU A 101 3.10 -9.56 -9.32
C LEU A 101 4.16 -8.55 -8.87
N HIS A 102 4.53 -7.58 -9.71
CA HIS A 102 5.49 -6.53 -9.37
C HIS A 102 4.87 -5.52 -8.39
N ALA A 103 3.57 -5.24 -8.54
CA ALA A 103 2.82 -4.46 -7.57
C ALA A 103 2.77 -5.19 -6.20
N GLY A 104 2.50 -6.49 -6.17
CA GLY A 104 2.59 -7.30 -4.96
C GLY A 104 3.98 -7.23 -4.31
N GLY A 105 5.04 -7.34 -5.12
CA GLY A 105 6.42 -7.16 -4.66
C GLY A 105 6.71 -5.79 -4.03
N SER A 106 6.06 -4.73 -4.51
CA SER A 106 6.21 -3.39 -3.91
C SER A 106 5.59 -3.31 -2.51
N GLY A 107 4.43 -3.95 -2.32
CA GLY A 107 3.80 -4.10 -1.00
C GLY A 107 4.65 -4.95 -0.05
N LEU A 108 5.27 -6.02 -0.56
CA LEU A 108 6.20 -6.84 0.23
C LEU A 108 7.42 -6.04 0.68
N LEU A 109 8.04 -5.29 -0.23
CA LEU A 109 9.23 -4.48 0.07
C LEU A 109 8.91 -3.37 1.08
N MET A 110 7.78 -2.69 0.91
CA MET A 110 7.31 -1.70 1.88
C MET A 110 7.05 -2.34 3.26
N ALA A 111 6.35 -3.47 3.31
CA ALA A 111 6.08 -4.17 4.57
C ALA A 111 7.36 -4.67 5.25
N ALA A 112 8.36 -5.12 4.49
CA ALA A 112 9.66 -5.49 5.03
C ALA A 112 10.38 -4.29 5.67
N ALA A 113 10.31 -3.10 5.03
CA ALA A 113 10.86 -1.88 5.61
C ALA A 113 10.13 -1.49 6.90
N VAL A 114 8.79 -1.52 6.90
CA VAL A 114 7.99 -1.23 8.11
C VAL A 114 8.29 -2.24 9.22
N ALA A 115 8.35 -3.54 8.90
CA ALA A 115 8.72 -4.59 9.85
C ALA A 115 10.09 -4.34 10.48
N LEU A 116 11.08 -3.94 9.67
CA LEU A 116 12.41 -3.60 10.17
C LEU A 116 12.39 -2.40 11.12
N PHE A 117 11.62 -1.35 10.81
CA PHE A 117 11.44 -0.22 11.71
C PHE A 117 10.76 -0.63 13.03
N THR A 118 9.73 -1.48 12.97
CA THR A 118 9.04 -1.95 14.18
C THR A 118 9.93 -2.84 15.04
N LEU A 119 10.73 -3.72 14.42
CA LEU A 119 11.73 -4.53 15.13
C LEU A 119 12.80 -3.64 15.79
N TRP A 120 13.28 -2.64 15.06
CA TRP A 120 14.27 -1.69 15.59
C TRP A 120 13.74 -0.86 16.75
N ALA A 121 12.45 -0.50 16.72
CA ALA A 121 11.78 0.21 17.81
C ALA A 121 11.52 -0.67 19.06
N GLY A 122 11.84 -1.98 19.02
CA GLY A 122 11.71 -2.87 20.18
C GLY A 122 10.27 -3.11 20.64
N SER A 123 9.28 -2.91 19.77
CA SER A 123 7.87 -2.78 20.17
C SER A 123 7.13 -4.09 20.44
N PHE A 124 7.82 -5.23 20.57
CA PHE A 124 7.20 -6.55 20.70
C PHE A 124 7.43 -7.20 22.07
N PRO A 125 6.36 -7.66 22.76
CA PRO A 125 6.49 -8.31 24.07
C PRO A 125 7.03 -9.74 23.98
N SER A 126 6.93 -10.40 22.82
CA SER A 126 7.49 -11.74 22.59
C SER A 126 7.83 -11.97 21.12
N LEU A 127 8.76 -12.92 20.87
CA LEU A 127 9.15 -13.30 19.52
C LEU A 127 7.97 -13.84 18.69
N ALA A 128 7.07 -14.61 19.31
CA ALA A 128 5.90 -15.16 18.64
C ALA A 128 4.95 -14.05 18.15
N VAL A 129 4.73 -13.02 18.97
CA VAL A 129 3.91 -11.85 18.60
C VAL A 129 4.59 -11.05 17.49
N ALA A 130 5.92 -10.88 17.56
CA ALA A 130 6.69 -10.22 16.50
C ALA A 130 6.54 -10.95 15.16
N LEU A 131 6.79 -12.26 15.13
CA LEU A 131 6.69 -13.08 13.92
C LEU A 131 5.27 -13.10 13.35
N GLY A 132 4.26 -13.24 14.21
CA GLY A 132 2.86 -13.19 13.80
C GLY A 132 2.48 -11.84 13.20
N GLY A 133 2.86 -10.74 13.86
CA GLY A 133 2.62 -9.38 13.36
C GLY A 133 3.31 -9.10 12.02
N ILE A 134 4.56 -9.52 11.87
CA ILE A 134 5.32 -9.40 10.62
C ILE A 134 4.66 -10.23 9.51
N ALA A 135 4.27 -11.47 9.79
CA ALA A 135 3.61 -12.33 8.81
C ALA A 135 2.30 -11.70 8.30
N VAL A 136 1.48 -11.15 9.22
CA VAL A 136 0.25 -10.43 8.86
C VAL A 136 0.57 -9.19 8.03
N LEU A 137 1.55 -8.38 8.45
CA LEU A 137 1.96 -7.16 7.75
C LEU A 137 2.39 -7.46 6.30
N LEU A 138 3.24 -8.47 6.12
CA LEU A 138 3.73 -8.91 4.81
C LEU A 138 2.58 -9.42 3.94
N ALA A 139 1.72 -10.28 4.49
CA ALA A 139 0.60 -10.87 3.76
C ALA A 139 -0.40 -9.80 3.30
N VAL A 140 -0.86 -8.94 4.22
CA VAL A 140 -1.85 -7.90 3.95
C VAL A 140 -1.32 -6.88 2.95
N SER A 141 -0.08 -6.43 3.11
CA SER A 141 0.53 -5.43 2.20
C SER A 141 0.78 -5.99 0.80
N THR A 142 1.26 -7.23 0.71
CA THR A 142 1.48 -7.91 -0.58
C THR A 142 0.16 -8.12 -1.30
N LEU A 143 -0.86 -8.62 -0.60
CA LEU A 143 -2.17 -8.93 -1.18
C LEU A 143 -2.88 -7.64 -1.66
N SER A 144 -2.91 -6.61 -0.82
CA SER A 144 -3.51 -5.33 -1.17
C SER A 144 -2.82 -4.66 -2.36
N ALA A 145 -1.48 -4.64 -2.39
CA ALA A 145 -0.74 -4.09 -3.52
C ALA A 145 -0.93 -4.92 -4.79
N TRP A 146 -1.02 -6.25 -4.69
CA TRP A 146 -1.35 -7.12 -5.82
C TRP A 146 -2.76 -6.86 -6.37
N LEU A 147 -3.77 -6.76 -5.50
CA LEU A 147 -5.14 -6.42 -5.87
C LEU A 147 -5.22 -5.03 -6.52
N GLY A 148 -4.54 -4.04 -5.92
CA GLY A 148 -4.36 -2.72 -6.52
C GLY A 148 -3.75 -2.82 -7.91
N GLY A 149 -2.68 -3.59 -8.06
CA GLY A 149 -2.01 -3.88 -9.33
C GLY A 149 -2.94 -4.46 -10.39
N LEU A 150 -3.81 -5.41 -10.03
CA LEU A 150 -4.82 -5.97 -10.94
C LEU A 150 -5.78 -4.89 -11.44
N ILE A 151 -6.26 -4.01 -10.54
CA ILE A 151 -7.15 -2.89 -10.90
C ILE A 151 -6.41 -1.93 -11.83
N GLY A 152 -5.16 -1.59 -11.51
CA GLY A 152 -4.33 -0.70 -12.33
C GLY A 152 -4.08 -1.24 -13.73
N VAL A 153 -3.71 -2.51 -13.86
CA VAL A 153 -3.48 -3.17 -15.16
C VAL A 153 -4.74 -3.18 -16.01
N ARG A 154 -5.91 -3.44 -15.42
CA ARG A 154 -7.21 -3.43 -16.12
C ARG A 154 -7.60 -2.03 -16.63
N ARG A 155 -7.11 -0.97 -15.98
CA ARG A 155 -7.41 0.44 -16.31
C ARG A 155 -6.34 1.09 -17.18
N ARG A 156 -5.41 0.32 -17.75
CA ARG A 156 -4.43 0.85 -18.69
C ARG A 156 -5.13 1.42 -19.93
N PRO A 157 -4.65 2.55 -20.47
CA PRO A 157 -5.05 2.97 -21.81
C PRO A 157 -4.74 1.83 -22.78
N ARG A 158 -5.77 1.27 -23.41
CA ARG A 158 -5.58 0.37 -24.56
C ARG A 158 -5.27 1.30 -25.74
N GLY A 159 -4.01 1.30 -26.15
CA GLY A 159 -3.58 1.94 -27.41
C GLY A 159 -4.24 1.25 -28.60
#